data_AF-A0A4D6HDI3-F1
#
_entry.id   AF-A0A4D6HDI3-F1
#
_cell.length_a   1.000
_cell.length_b   1.000
_cell.length_c   1.000
_cell.angle_alpha   90.00
_cell.angle_beta   90.00
_cell.angle_gamma   90.00
#
_symmetry.space_group_name_H-M   'P 1'
#
loop_
_entity.id
_entity.type
_entity.pdbx_description
1 polymer ?
#
loop_
_entity_poly.entity_id
_entity_poly.type
_entity_poly.pdbx_seq_one_letter_code
_entity_poly.pdbx_strand_id
1 'polypeptide(L)'
;MRSTLWTLRRRIDRLAIEEGRYRIVCAHSGLSPAPASDARFPDRRTAGQALELCRAYRRALRQRDPRAPRYDLIVEPTPEHAPLAEQRTPRRGSL
;
A
#
# COMPACT_ATOMS: atom_id res chain seq x y z
N MET A 1 7.98 11.14 -23.95
CA MET A 1 7.61 11.84 -22.69
C MET A 1 7.25 10.80 -21.63
N ARG A 2 7.83 10.85 -20.43
CA ARG A 2 7.44 9.95 -19.33
C ARG A 2 6.20 10.52 -18.64
N SER A 3 5.16 9.70 -18.46
CA SER A 3 3.91 10.16 -17.83
C SER A 3 4.09 10.39 -16.33
N THR A 4 3.29 11.28 -15.73
CA THR A 4 3.30 11.53 -14.28
C THR A 4 3.13 10.24 -13.46
N LEU A 5 2.31 9.30 -13.97
CA LEU A 5 2.10 7.98 -13.35
C LEU A 5 3.39 7.14 -13.33
N TRP A 6 4.15 7.11 -14.43
CA TRP A 6 5.42 6.39 -14.49
C TRP A 6 6.45 6.98 -13.52
N THR A 7 6.53 8.32 -13.45
CA THR A 7 7.45 9.01 -12.53
C THR A 7 7.10 8.74 -11.07
N LEU A 8 5.81 8.74 -10.72
CA LEU A 8 5.34 8.40 -9.38
C LEU A 8 5.64 6.93 -9.05
N ARG A 9 5.36 6.00 -9.97
CA ARG A 9 5.68 4.57 -9.79
C ARG A 9 7.18 4.36 -9.51
N ARG A 10 8.05 4.95 -10.32
CA ARG A 10 9.51 4.86 -10.13
C ARG A 10 10.01 5.46 -8.82
N ARG A 11 9.36 6.51 -8.30
CA ARG A 11 9.71 7.05 -6.98
C ARG A 11 9.29 6.11 -5.87
N ILE A 12 8.13 5.47 -5.98
CA ILE A 12 7.66 4.47 -5.02
C ILE A 12 8.60 3.25 -5.03
N ASP A 13 8.94 2.72 -6.22
CA ASP A 13 9.83 1.57 -6.35
C ASP A 13 11.23 1.84 -5.78
N ARG A 14 11.72 3.10 -5.80
CA ARG A 14 13.00 3.49 -5.21
C ARG A 14 13.00 3.54 -3.68
N LEU A 15 11.83 3.75 -3.09
CA LEU A 15 11.67 3.71 -1.63
C LEU A 15 11.43 2.29 -1.14
N ALA A 16 11.00 1.40 -2.04
CA ALA A 16 10.76 0.01 -1.73
C ALA A 16 12.08 -0.77 -1.60
N ILE A 17 12.10 -1.72 -0.68
CA ILE A 17 13.19 -2.67 -0.47
C ILE A 17 12.60 -4.09 -0.38
N GLU A 18 13.42 -5.11 -0.62
CA GLU A 18 12.95 -6.51 -0.61
C GLU A 18 12.51 -6.98 0.78
N GLU A 19 13.26 -6.61 1.84
CA GLU A 19 12.97 -7.02 3.23
C GLU A 19 12.43 -5.86 4.08
N GLY A 20 11.48 -5.11 3.52
CA GLY A 20 10.85 -4.00 4.24
C GLY A 20 9.93 -4.48 5.36
N ARG A 21 9.99 -3.84 6.53
CA ARG A 21 9.13 -4.14 7.67
C ARG A 21 7.73 -3.56 7.57
N TYR A 22 7.51 -2.66 6.62
CA TYR A 22 6.25 -1.94 6.44
C TYR A 22 5.72 -2.10 5.03
N ARG A 23 4.41 -2.21 4.87
CA ARG A 23 3.72 -2.24 3.58
C ARG A 23 2.56 -1.25 3.55
N ILE A 24 2.12 -0.93 2.34
CA ILE A 24 0.91 -0.12 2.13
C ILE A 24 -0.21 -1.07 1.73
N VAL A 25 -1.34 -1.01 2.43
CA VAL A 25 -2.52 -1.82 2.09
C VAL A 25 -3.78 -0.97 2.05
N CYS A 26 -4.82 -1.50 1.43
CA CYS A 26 -6.17 -1.00 1.60
C CYS A 26 -6.69 -1.37 2.98
N ALA A 27 -7.12 -0.41 3.78
CA ALA A 27 -7.66 -0.62 5.13
C ALA A 27 -8.87 -1.59 5.15
N HIS A 28 -9.62 -1.65 4.05
CA HIS A 28 -10.82 -2.49 3.97
C HIS A 28 -10.52 -3.95 3.60
N SER A 29 -9.59 -4.18 2.67
CA SER A 29 -9.31 -5.52 2.15
C SER A 29 -8.00 -6.13 2.66
N GLY A 30 -7.11 -5.33 3.27
CA GLY A 30 -5.76 -5.75 3.65
C GLY A 30 -4.85 -6.06 2.44
N LEU A 31 -5.35 -5.88 1.22
CA LEU A 31 -4.61 -6.12 -0.02
C LEU A 31 -3.87 -4.87 -0.44
N SER A 32 -2.67 -5.04 -1.01
CA SER A 32 -1.88 -3.93 -1.55
C SER A 32 -2.25 -3.67 -3.02
N PRO A 33 -2.93 -2.56 -3.35
CA PRO A 33 -3.30 -2.25 -4.71
C PRO A 33 -2.12 -1.65 -5.49
N ALA A 34 -2.13 -1.80 -6.81
CA ALA A 34 -1.19 -1.08 -7.67
C ALA A 34 -1.33 0.44 -7.40
N PRO A 35 -0.21 1.18 -7.23
CA PRO A 35 1.17 0.81 -7.55
C PRO A 35 2.01 0.26 -6.38
N ALA A 36 1.44 -0.05 -5.21
CA ALA A 36 2.21 -0.56 -4.06
C ALA A 36 2.22 -2.09 -3.97
N SER A 37 1.66 -2.79 -4.96
CA SER A 37 1.68 -4.25 -5.03
C SER A 37 3.12 -4.75 -4.86
N ASP A 38 3.32 -5.55 -3.80
CA ASP A 38 4.61 -6.10 -3.37
C ASP A 38 5.66 -5.09 -2.88
N ALA A 39 5.35 -3.80 -2.80
CA ALA A 39 6.25 -2.80 -2.26
C ALA A 39 6.33 -2.89 -0.72
N ARG A 40 7.53 -3.13 -0.20
CA ARG A 40 7.84 -3.11 1.23
C ARG A 40 8.82 -1.97 1.52
N PHE A 41 8.74 -1.39 2.71
CA PHE A 41 9.51 -0.23 3.12
C PHE A 41 10.27 -0.51 4.42
N PRO A 42 11.49 0.04 4.59
CA PRO A 42 12.32 -0.22 5.77
C PRO A 42 11.67 0.26 7.07
N ASP A 43 11.05 1.44 7.03
CA ASP A 43 10.55 2.13 8.20
C ASP A 43 9.22 2.85 7.93
N ARG A 44 8.50 3.18 9.00
CA ARG A 44 7.18 3.83 8.93
C ARG A 44 7.22 5.20 8.25
N ARG A 45 8.34 5.93 8.36
CA ARG A 45 8.48 7.26 7.74
C ARG A 45 8.59 7.14 6.23
N THR A 46 9.44 6.23 5.75
CA THR A 46 9.59 5.88 4.33
C THR A 46 8.27 5.35 3.75
N ALA A 47 7.59 4.47 4.48
CA ALA A 47 6.27 3.98 4.10
C ALA A 47 5.22 5.10 4.02
N GLY A 48 5.26 6.08 4.94
CA GLY A 48 4.39 7.26 4.91
C GLY A 48 4.65 8.16 3.70
N GLN A 49 5.91 8.34 3.30
CA GLN A 49 6.24 9.06 2.07
C GLN A 49 5.71 8.33 0.83
N ALA A 50 5.89 7.01 0.79
CA ALA A 50 5.37 6.19 -0.29
C ALA A 50 3.82 6.17 -0.33
N LEU A 51 3.16 6.25 0.82
CA LEU A 51 1.71 6.37 0.93
C LEU A 51 1.21 7.64 0.24
N GLU A 52 1.83 8.79 0.51
CA GLU A 52 1.48 10.05 -0.14
C GLU A 52 1.71 10.01 -1.65
N LEU A 53 2.80 9.37 -2.09
CA LEU A 53 3.05 9.14 -3.52
C LEU A 53 1.99 8.22 -4.16
N CYS A 54 1.54 7.19 -3.45
CA CYS A 54 0.47 6.31 -3.91
C CYS A 54 -0.86 7.06 -4.02
N ARG A 55 -1.19 7.93 -3.05
CA ARG A 55 -2.36 8.80 -3.09
C ARG A 55 -2.31 9.74 -4.30
N ALA A 56 -1.15 10.36 -4.55
CA ALA A 56 -0.93 11.19 -5.72
C ALA A 56 -1.10 10.41 -7.04
N TYR A 57 -0.56 9.18 -7.11
CA TYR A 57 -0.71 8.29 -8.26
C TYR A 57 -2.18 7.99 -8.52
N ARG A 58 -2.94 7.59 -7.49
CA ARG A 58 -4.36 7.26 -7.64
C ARG A 58 -5.20 8.48 -8.02
N ARG A 59 -4.88 9.65 -7.49
CA ARG A 59 -5.52 10.91 -7.90
C ARG A 59 -5.27 11.20 -9.38
N ALA A 60 -4.03 11.08 -9.83
CA ALA A 60 -3.66 11.26 -11.23
C ALA A 60 -4.26 10.19 -12.16
N LEU A 61 -4.43 8.96 -11.65
CA LEU A 61 -5.09 7.87 -12.38
C LEU A 61 -6.59 8.17 -12.52
N ARG A 62 -7.26 8.61 -11.45
CA ARG A 62 -8.69 8.98 -11.48
C ARG A 62 -9.03 10.14 -12.40
N GLN A 63 -8.10 11.07 -12.60
CA GLN A 63 -8.26 12.14 -13.59
C GLN A 63 -8.30 11.59 -15.02
N ARG A 64 -7.67 10.43 -15.26
CA ARG A 64 -7.64 9.76 -16.57
C ARG A 64 -8.76 8.73 -16.70
N ASP A 65 -9.01 7.97 -15.64
CA ASP A 65 -10.05 6.95 -15.54
C ASP A 65 -10.94 7.21 -14.31
N PRO A 66 -12.09 7.88 -14.49
CA PRO A 66 -13.03 8.16 -13.42
C PRO A 66 -13.60 6.90 -12.74
N ARG A 67 -13.56 5.73 -13.40
CA ARG A 67 -14.06 4.46 -12.84
C ARG A 67 -13.07 3.80 -11.88
N ALA A 68 -11.84 4.35 -11.76
CA ALA A 68 -10.84 3.81 -10.86
C ALA A 68 -11.33 3.81 -9.38
N PRO A 69 -11.24 2.66 -8.67
CA PRO A 69 -11.71 2.53 -7.29
C PRO A 69 -11.05 3.54 -6.33
N ARG A 70 -11.74 3.89 -5.25
CA ARG A 70 -11.11 4.57 -4.11
C ARG A 70 -10.64 3.51 -3.13
N TYR A 71 -9.37 3.55 -2.77
CA TYR A 71 -8.82 2.75 -1.69
C TYR A 71 -8.43 3.68 -0.56
N ASP A 72 -8.83 3.33 0.65
CA ASP A 72 -8.29 3.95 1.85
C ASP A 72 -6.96 3.28 2.17
N LEU A 73 -5.87 3.94 1.79
CA LEU A 73 -4.53 3.38 1.91
C LEU A 73 -3.95 3.71 3.29
N ILE A 74 -3.45 2.69 3.97
CA ILE A 74 -2.80 2.78 5.27
C ILE A 74 -1.43 2.11 5.24
N VAL A 75 -0.56 2.49 6.18
CA VAL A 75 0.72 1.82 6.43
C VAL A 75 0.53 0.83 7.57
N GLU A 76 0.94 -0.41 7.34
CA GLU A 76 0.97 -1.45 8.37
C GLU A 76 2.30 -2.21 8.33
N PRO A 77 2.72 -2.83 9.44
CA PRO A 77 3.84 -3.75 9.42
C PRO A 77 3.59 -4.94 8.48
N THR A 78 4.63 -5.51 7.90
CA THR A 78 4.51 -6.81 7.20
C THR A 78 4.11 -7.90 8.20
N PRO A 79 3.37 -8.94 7.77
CA PRO A 79 2.89 -9.98 8.69
C PRO A 79 4.01 -10.68 9.46
N GLU A 80 5.24 -10.73 8.91
CA GLU A 80 6.41 -11.28 9.61
C GLU A 80 6.95 -10.37 10.73
N HIS A 81 6.67 -9.05 10.67
CA HIS A 81 7.14 -8.02 11.60
C HIS A 81 6.00 -7.39 12.40
N ALA A 82 4.75 -7.75 12.11
CA ALA A 82 3.62 -7.38 12.91
C ALA A 82 3.87 -7.95 14.32
N PRO A 83 3.70 -7.15 15.39
CA PRO A 83 3.60 -7.74 16.70
C PRO A 83 2.49 -8.81 16.61
N LEU A 84 2.69 -9.95 17.27
CA LEU A 84 1.71 -11.04 17.40
C LEU A 84 0.46 -10.59 18.18
N ALA A 85 -0.09 -9.42 17.84
CA ALA A 85 -1.37 -8.94 18.29
C ALA A 85 -2.42 -9.80 17.59
N GLU A 86 -2.68 -10.94 18.24
CA GLU A 86 -3.86 -11.78 18.13
C GLU A 86 -4.35 -11.95 16.70
N GLN A 87 -3.97 -13.09 16.13
CA GLN A 87 -4.78 -13.77 15.14
C GLN A 87 -6.23 -13.78 15.65
N ARG A 88 -7.02 -12.77 15.25
CA ARG A 88 -8.47 -12.74 15.44
C ARG A 88 -8.98 -13.93 14.65
N THR A 89 -9.06 -15.05 15.35
CA THR A 89 -9.70 -16.27 14.90
C THR A 89 -11.02 -15.84 14.30
N PRO A 90 -11.34 -16.17 13.03
CA PRO A 90 -12.70 -16.01 12.58
C PRO A 90 -13.54 -16.82 13.57
N ARG A 91 -14.40 -16.15 14.35
CA ARG A 91 -15.43 -16.83 15.13
C ARG A 91 -16.21 -17.64 14.11
N ARG A 92 -15.91 -18.93 14.06
CA ARG A 92 -16.66 -19.92 13.31
C ARG A 92 -18.05 -19.87 13.93
N GLY A 93 -18.96 -19.15 13.28
CA GLY A 93 -20.35 -19.09 13.67
C GLY A 93 -20.88 -20.51 13.65
N SER A 94 -21.21 -21.01 14.83
CA SER A 94 -21.98 -22.22 15.04
C SER A 94 -23.36 -22.05 14.41
N LEU A 95 -23.74 -22.98 13.55
CA LEU A 95 -25.12 -23.39 13.29
C LEU A 95 -25.15 -24.91 13.23
#